data_AF-A0A2I0L665-F1
#
_entry.id   AF-A0A2I0L665-F1
#
_cell.length_a   1.000
_cell.length_b   1.000
_cell.length_c   1.000
_cell.angle_alpha   90.00
_cell.angle_beta   90.00
_cell.angle_gamma   90.00
#
_symmetry.space_group_name_H-M   'P 1'
#
loop_
_entity.id
_entity.type
_entity.pdbx_description
1 polymer ?
#
loop_
_entity_poly.entity_id
_entity_poly.type
_entity_poly.pdbx_seq_one_letter_code
_entity_poly.pdbx_strand_id
1 'polypeptide(L)'
;YADLKNNRLTNYTFNFDQMLNDKGNTAVYLLYAHARICSIIRKSGKDMEELKKTAEISLDHPDERVLGLHLLQFAENVEEACTNLLPNVLCEYLYNLSENFTKFYSNCPGYMEWIS
;
A
#
# COMPACT_ATOMS: atom_id res chain seq x y z
N TYR A 1 8.36 11.90 -1.97
CA TYR A 1 8.68 10.46 -1.79
C TYR A 1 10.16 10.19 -1.97
N ALA A 2 10.72 10.45 -3.16
CA ALA A 2 12.12 10.12 -3.41
C ALA A 2 13.12 10.81 -2.48
N ASP A 3 12.83 12.04 -2.05
CA ASP A 3 13.66 12.71 -1.04
C ASP A 3 13.45 12.13 0.37
N LEU A 4 12.21 11.75 0.69
CA LEU A 4 11.79 11.31 2.02
C LEU A 4 12.10 9.83 2.30
N LYS A 5 12.18 8.98 1.27
CA LYS A 5 12.43 7.54 1.42
C LYS A 5 13.86 7.22 1.83
N ASN A 6 14.79 8.14 1.58
CA ASN A 6 16.18 7.95 1.99
C ASN A 6 16.33 8.35 3.46
N ASN A 7 17.20 7.65 4.18
CA ASN A 7 17.57 8.08 5.52
C ASN A 7 18.20 9.48 5.42
N ARG A 8 17.73 10.42 6.25
CA ARG A 8 18.20 11.81 6.24
C ARG A 8 19.71 11.95 6.44
N LEU A 9 20.36 10.97 7.06
CA LEU A 9 21.81 10.94 7.31
C LEU A 9 22.62 10.43 6.11
N THR A 10 21.97 9.96 5.04
CA THR A 10 22.62 9.40 3.85
C THR A 10 22.64 10.39 2.69
N ASN A 11 23.75 10.40 1.94
CA ASN A 11 23.83 11.18 0.70
C ASN A 11 22.93 10.56 -0.37
N TYR A 12 22.07 11.38 -0.97
CA TYR A 12 21.17 10.98 -2.05
C TYR A 12 21.61 11.60 -3.38
N THR A 13 21.71 10.77 -4.43
CA THR A 13 21.91 11.25 -5.80
C THR A 13 20.56 11.45 -6.48
N PHE A 14 20.28 12.70 -6.80
CA PHE A 14 19.06 13.08 -7.51
C PHE A 14 19.05 12.50 -8.94
N ASN A 15 18.02 11.72 -9.28
CA ASN A 15 17.86 11.08 -10.60
C ASN A 15 16.38 10.98 -10.98
N PHE A 16 15.95 11.81 -11.94
CA PHE A 16 14.55 11.86 -12.39
C PHE A 16 14.02 10.54 -12.94
N ASP A 17 14.81 9.83 -13.75
CA ASP A 17 14.38 8.57 -14.38
C ASP A 17 14.09 7.50 -13.33
N GLN A 18 14.92 7.43 -12.28
CA GLN A 18 14.69 6.52 -11.16
C GLN A 18 13.50 6.94 -10.29
N MET A 19 13.27 8.25 -10.13
CA MET A 19 12.15 8.77 -9.33
C MET A 19 10.79 8.51 -9.98
N LEU A 20 10.74 8.49 -11.31
CA LEU A 20 9.52 8.35 -12.11
C LEU A 20 9.29 6.91 -12.62
N ASN A 21 10.18 5.97 -12.27
CA ASN A 21 10.02 4.58 -12.67
C ASN A 21 8.72 3.99 -12.11
N ASP A 22 7.95 3.30 -12.94
CA ASP A 22 6.71 2.63 -12.58
C ASP A 22 6.94 1.32 -11.80
N LYS A 23 8.19 0.87 -11.71
CA LYS A 23 8.64 -0.29 -10.93
C LYS A 23 9.55 0.14 -9.78
N GLY A 24 9.47 -0.63 -8.70
CA GLY A 24 10.31 -0.48 -7.52
C GLY A 24 9.80 0.59 -6.54
N ASN A 25 10.68 0.98 -5.62
CA ASN A 25 10.35 1.86 -4.49
C ASN A 25 10.27 3.33 -4.95
N THR A 26 9.17 3.70 -5.61
CA THR A 26 8.90 5.05 -6.18
C THR A 26 7.50 5.54 -5.85
N ALA A 27 7.29 6.87 -5.89
CA ALA A 27 5.95 7.45 -5.74
C ALA A 27 4.98 6.95 -6.81
N VAL A 28 5.47 6.75 -8.04
CA VAL A 28 4.67 6.31 -9.17
C VAL A 28 4.10 4.92 -8.90
N TYR A 29 4.90 4.00 -8.35
CA TYR A 29 4.45 2.67 -7.97
C TYR A 29 3.34 2.71 -6.91
N LEU A 30 3.53 3.50 -5.84
CA LEU A 30 2.52 3.67 -4.78
C LEU A 30 1.21 4.25 -5.33
N LEU A 31 1.29 5.30 -6.15
CA LEU A 31 0.13 5.93 -6.77
C LEU A 31 -0.61 4.97 -7.72
N TYR A 32 0.12 4.12 -8.41
CA TYR A 32 -0.47 3.10 -9.29
C TYR A 32 -1.23 2.03 -8.49
N ALA A 33 -0.66 1.53 -7.39
CA ALA A 33 -1.35 0.62 -6.48
C ALA A 33 -2.64 1.25 -5.92
N HIS A 34 -2.57 2.51 -5.48
CA HIS A 34 -3.73 3.26 -5.00
C HIS A 34 -4.81 3.43 -6.10
N ALA A 35 -4.42 3.84 -7.31
CA ALA A 35 -5.36 3.99 -8.43
C ALA A 35 -6.06 2.67 -8.77
N ARG A 36 -5.35 1.54 -8.66
CA ARG A 36 -5.94 0.21 -8.84
C ARG A 36 -6.99 -0.11 -7.76
N ILE A 37 -6.70 0.16 -6.49
CA ILE A 37 -7.67 0.00 -5.38
C ILE A 37 -8.93 0.84 -5.65
N CYS A 38 -8.77 2.13 -5.98
CA CYS A 38 -9.91 2.99 -6.30
C CYS A 38 -10.72 2.47 -7.49
N SER A 39 -10.05 1.90 -8.50
CA SER A 39 -10.71 1.28 -9.66
C SER A 39 -11.53 0.05 -9.26
N ILE A 40 -11.00 -0.81 -8.38
CA ILE A 40 -11.72 -1.98 -7.84
C ILE A 40 -12.99 -1.55 -7.12
N ILE A 41 -12.86 -0.57 -6.20
CA ILE A 41 -14.01 -0.02 -5.45
C ILE A 41 -15.06 0.52 -6.42
N ARG A 42 -14.66 1.35 -7.38
CA ARG A 42 -15.58 1.92 -8.38
C ARG A 42 -16.26 0.86 -9.24
N LYS A 43 -15.54 -0.17 -9.67
CA LYS A 43 -16.09 -1.24 -10.51
C LYS A 43 -16.98 -2.21 -9.75
N SER A 44 -16.78 -2.36 -8.43
CA SER A 44 -17.62 -3.23 -7.61
C SER A 44 -19.10 -2.81 -7.58
N GLY A 45 -19.38 -1.53 -7.84
CA GLY A 45 -20.74 -0.98 -7.79
C GLY A 45 -21.37 -1.01 -6.40
N LYS A 46 -20.62 -1.35 -5.35
CA LYS A 46 -21.11 -1.49 -3.98
C LYS A 46 -21.06 -0.15 -3.24
N ASP A 47 -22.04 0.08 -2.37
CA ASP A 47 -21.96 1.16 -1.39
C ASP A 47 -20.98 0.76 -0.28
N MET A 48 -19.86 1.50 -0.21
CA MET A 48 -18.82 1.27 0.78
C MET A 48 -19.30 1.55 2.21
N GLU A 49 -20.25 2.46 2.40
CA GLU A 49 -20.80 2.77 3.73
C GLU A 49 -21.74 1.67 4.23
N GLU A 50 -22.43 0.99 3.32
CA GLU A 50 -23.21 -0.21 3.65
C GLU A 50 -22.29 -1.39 3.95
N LEU A 51 -21.28 -1.63 3.10
CA LEU A 51 -20.30 -2.71 3.29
C LEU A 51 -19.59 -2.62 4.65
N LYS A 52 -19.19 -1.44 5.10
CA LYS A 52 -18.55 -1.27 6.41
C LYS A 52 -19.41 -1.74 7.59
N LYS A 53 -20.74 -1.78 7.43
CA LYS A 53 -21.67 -2.17 8.49
C LYS A 53 -22.01 -3.65 8.46
N THR A 54 -22.00 -4.26 7.27
CA THR A 54 -22.52 -5.61 7.04
C THR A 54 -21.44 -6.62 6.71
N ALA A 55 -20.26 -6.18 6.25
CA ALA A 55 -19.20 -7.06 5.82
C ALA A 55 -18.47 -7.67 7.02
N GLU A 56 -18.42 -9.00 7.03
CA GLU A 56 -17.51 -9.75 7.89
C GLU A 56 -16.14 -9.87 7.19
N ILE A 57 -15.07 -9.54 7.92
CA ILE A 57 -13.70 -9.67 7.42
C ILE A 57 -13.19 -11.06 7.78
N SER A 58 -13.14 -11.96 6.81
CA SER A 58 -12.42 -13.23 6.91
C SER A 58 -11.05 -13.10 6.26
N LEU A 59 -10.00 -13.60 6.92
CA LEU A 59 -8.63 -13.63 6.40
C LEU A 59 -8.20 -15.09 6.27
N ASP A 60 -8.68 -15.75 5.24
CA ASP A 60 -8.47 -17.19 5.02
C ASP A 60 -7.17 -17.44 4.27
N HIS A 61 -6.83 -16.58 3.30
CA HIS A 61 -5.61 -16.69 2.53
C HIS A 61 -4.40 -16.12 3.30
N PRO A 62 -3.21 -16.75 3.24
CA PRO A 62 -2.00 -16.22 3.89
C PRO A 62 -1.67 -14.78 3.49
N ASP A 63 -1.84 -14.42 2.20
CA ASP A 63 -1.57 -13.04 1.74
C ASP A 63 -2.59 -12.02 2.27
N GLU A 64 -3.84 -12.43 2.53
CA GLU A 64 -4.84 -11.57 3.20
C GLU A 64 -4.40 -11.27 4.63
N ARG A 65 -3.91 -12.29 5.35
CA ARG A 65 -3.39 -12.13 6.72
C ARG A 65 -2.17 -11.23 6.75
N VAL A 66 -1.22 -11.40 5.82
CA VAL A 66 -0.04 -10.55 5.72
C VAL A 66 -0.45 -9.09 5.49
N LEU A 67 -1.35 -8.84 4.54
CA LEU A 67 -1.86 -7.49 4.26
C LEU A 67 -2.60 -6.90 5.47
N GLY A 68 -3.48 -7.68 6.11
CA GLY A 68 -4.26 -7.26 7.27
C GLY A 68 -3.38 -6.92 8.47
N LEU A 69 -2.39 -7.76 8.78
CA LEU A 69 -1.41 -7.50 9.84
C LEU A 69 -0.60 -6.25 9.54
N HIS A 70 -0.13 -6.07 8.31
CA HIS A 70 0.61 -4.87 7.91
C HIS A 70 -0.23 -3.60 8.09
N LEU A 71 -1.54 -3.63 7.79
CA LEU A 71 -2.43 -2.49 8.01
C LEU A 71 -2.56 -2.10 9.49
N LEU A 72 -2.55 -3.08 10.41
CA LEU A 72 -2.60 -2.80 11.85
C LEU A 72 -1.35 -2.07 12.35
N GLN A 73 -0.23 -2.20 11.64
CA GLN A 73 1.04 -1.56 11.98
C GLN A 73 1.10 -0.08 11.56
N PHE A 74 0.04 0.47 10.95
CA PHE A 74 0.07 1.86 10.50
C PHE A 74 0.33 2.86 11.64
N ALA A 75 -0.38 2.69 12.77
CA ALA A 75 -0.30 3.63 13.89
C ALA A 75 1.10 3.68 14.51
N GLU A 76 1.72 2.51 14.74
CA GLU A 76 3.09 2.41 15.27
C GLU A 76 4.11 3.01 14.30
N ASN A 77 3.98 2.78 12.99
CA ASN A 77 4.89 3.35 11.99
C ASN A 77 4.78 4.87 11.89
N VAL A 78 3.56 5.43 12.03
CA VAL A 78 3.35 6.88 12.09
C VAL A 78 3.96 7.46 13.36
N GLU A 79 3.73 6.83 14.51
CA GLU A 79 4.31 7.25 15.79
C GLU A 79 5.84 7.23 15.76
N GLU A 80 6.44 6.18 15.21
CA GLU A 80 7.90 6.07 15.07
C GLU A 80 8.47 7.16 14.16
N ALA A 81 7.84 7.38 12.99
CA ALA A 81 8.26 8.40 12.04
C ALA A 81 8.20 9.81 12.67
N CYS A 82 7.17 10.10 13.45
CA CYS A 82 7.01 11.36 14.17
C CYS A 82 8.00 11.51 15.33
N THR A 83 8.14 10.49 16.16
CA THR A 83 9.01 10.50 17.36
C THR A 83 10.47 10.67 16.99
N ASN A 84 10.93 9.95 15.97
CA ASN A 84 12.33 9.95 15.57
C ASN A 84 12.66 10.96 14.45
N LEU A 85 11.64 11.66 13.92
CA LEU A 85 11.76 12.54 12.75
C LEU A 85 12.33 11.80 11.53
N LEU A 86 11.89 10.55 11.33
CA LEU A 86 12.33 9.64 10.27
C LEU A 86 11.21 9.38 9.26
N PRO A 87 10.97 10.29 8.30
CA PRO A 87 9.91 10.11 7.29
C PRO A 87 10.15 8.91 6.36
N ASN A 88 11.39 8.39 6.30
CA ASN A 88 11.73 7.20 5.53
C ASN A 88 11.05 5.93 6.07
N VAL A 89 10.77 5.87 7.39
CA VAL A 89 10.03 4.76 8.00
C VAL A 89 8.62 4.68 7.39
N LEU A 90 7.93 5.82 7.30
CA LEU A 90 6.62 5.88 6.69
C LEU A 90 6.65 5.59 5.18
N CYS A 91 7.69 6.02 4.48
CA CYS A 91 7.86 5.69 3.06
C CYS A 91 8.01 4.18 2.84
N GLU A 92 8.83 3.52 3.65
CA GLU A 92 9.04 2.08 3.60
C GLU A 92 7.75 1.31 3.95
N TYR A 93 7.03 1.75 4.98
CA TYR A 93 5.71 1.20 5.32
C TYR A 93 4.74 1.23 4.11
N LEU A 94 4.64 2.38 3.43
CA LEU A 94 3.74 2.56 2.29
C LEU A 94 4.17 1.74 1.07
N TYR A 95 5.47 1.57 0.86
CA TYR A 95 6.00 0.70 -0.18
C TYR A 95 5.64 -0.77 0.08
N ASN A 96 5.90 -1.26 1.28
CA ASN A 96 5.58 -2.63 1.67
C ASN A 96 4.08 -2.90 1.65
N LEU A 97 3.25 -1.91 2.01
CA LEU A 97 1.80 -1.99 1.86
C LEU A 97 1.40 -2.18 0.38
N SER A 98 2.02 -1.45 -0.54
CA SER A 98 1.75 -1.55 -1.98
C SER A 98 2.19 -2.90 -2.56
N GLU A 99 3.32 -3.43 -2.10
CA GLU A 99 3.81 -4.77 -2.45
C GLU A 99 2.86 -5.87 -1.93
N ASN A 100 2.48 -5.80 -0.66
CA ASN A 100 1.57 -6.76 -0.03
C ASN A 100 0.19 -6.76 -0.69
N PHE A 101 -0.33 -5.57 -1.03
CA PHE A 101 -1.57 -5.46 -1.80
C PHE A 101 -1.45 -6.08 -3.19
N THR A 102 -0.34 -5.84 -3.89
CA THR A 102 -0.13 -6.40 -5.24
C THR A 102 -0.04 -7.92 -5.19
N LYS A 103 0.65 -8.50 -4.20
CA LYS A 103 0.71 -9.95 -3.98
C LYS A 103 -0.66 -10.54 -3.67
N PHE A 104 -1.38 -9.95 -2.71
CA PHE A 104 -2.75 -10.33 -2.39
C PHE A 104 -3.64 -10.34 -3.64
N TYR A 105 -3.61 -9.25 -4.41
CA TYR A 105 -4.42 -9.10 -5.63
C TYR A 105 -4.07 -10.13 -6.71
N SER A 106 -2.79 -10.50 -6.86
CA SER A 106 -2.36 -11.50 -7.84
C SER A 106 -2.63 -12.94 -7.41
N ASN A 107 -2.55 -13.24 -6.12
CA ASN A 107 -2.60 -14.62 -5.61
C ASN A 107 -3.97 -15.05 -5.11
N CYS A 108 -4.94 -14.14 -4.98
CA CYS A 108 -6.31 -14.45 -4.54
C CYS A 108 -7.29 -14.36 -5.74
N PRO A 109 -7.54 -15.47 -6.48
CA PRO A 109 -8.28 -15.43 -7.75
C PRO A 109 -9.76 -15.08 -7.58
N GLY A 110 -10.33 -15.33 -6.40
CA GLY A 110 -11.76 -15.19 -6.13
C GLY A 110 -12.30 -13.75 -6.22
N TYR A 111 -11.45 -12.72 -6.18
CA TYR A 111 -11.91 -11.33 -6.27
C TYR A 111 -12.13 -10.84 -7.71
N MET A 112 -11.58 -11.54 -8.72
CA MET A 112 -11.77 -11.17 -10.12
C MET A 112 -13.16 -11.55 -10.65
N GLU A 113 -13.82 -12.56 -10.06
CA GLU A 113 -15.18 -12.98 -10.43
C GLU A 113 -16.28 -11.99 -9.98
N TRP A 114 -16.01 -11.15 -8.98
CA TRP A 114 -16.99 -10.14 -8.49
C TRP A 114 -16.96 -8.82 -9.28
N ILE A 115 -16.03 -8.68 -10.22
CA ILE A 115 -15.78 -7.43 -10.97
C ILE A 115 -16.06 -7.59 -12.48
N SER A 116 -16.32 -8.82 -12.95
CA SER A 116 -16.76 -9.14 -14.32
C SER A 116 -18.27 -9.30 -14.41
#